data_AF-A0A218KQG1-F1
#
_entry.id   AF-A0A218KQG1-F1
#
_cell.length_a   1.000
_cell.length_b   1.000
_cell.length_c   1.000
_cell.angle_alpha   90.00
_cell.angle_beta   90.00
_cell.angle_gamma   90.00
#
_symmetry.space_group_name_H-M   'P 1'
#
loop_
_entity.id
_entity.type
_entity.pdbx_description
1 polymer ?
#
loop_
_entity_poly.entity_id
_entity_poly.type
_entity_poly.pdbx_seq_one_letter_code
_entity_poly.pdbx_strand_id
1 'polypeptide(L)'
;MEHARINVTFNPETSQHLTELAKVTNLSVQELAEKLMQEAIAFEEEDIALSKIANERDVPGAKMIRSGDVDWGKILSARTIKNGDIN
;
A
#
# COMPACT_ATOMS: atom_id res chain seq x y z
N MET A 1 -6.55 -3.30 25.81
CA MET A 1 -6.10 -2.59 24.60
C MET A 1 -6.59 -1.17 24.72
N GLU A 2 -5.68 -0.20 24.66
CA GLU A 2 -6.06 1.21 24.72
C GLU A 2 -6.54 1.65 23.33
N HIS A 3 -7.76 2.18 23.26
CA HIS A 3 -8.26 2.80 22.05
C HIS A 3 -7.77 4.25 22.02
N ALA A 4 -6.83 4.56 21.12
CA ALA A 4 -6.48 5.94 20.83
C ALA A 4 -7.68 6.62 20.16
N ARG A 5 -8.15 7.73 20.73
CA ARG A 5 -9.26 8.51 20.15
C ARG A 5 -8.68 9.64 19.32
N ILE A 6 -8.99 9.62 18.02
CA ILE A 6 -8.67 10.69 17.08
C ILE A 6 -9.99 11.31 16.63
N ASN A 7 -10.08 12.65 16.69
CA ASN A 7 -11.21 13.39 16.14
C ASN A 7 -10.79 14.02 14.82
N VAL A 8 -11.51 13.70 13.75
CA VAL A 8 -11.30 14.26 12.41
C VAL A 8 -12.57 14.97 11.98
N THR A 9 -12.44 16.20 11.52
CA THR A 9 -13.55 16.98 10.97
C THR A 9 -13.39 17.06 9.47
N PHE A 10 -14.41 16.64 8.75
CA PHE A 10 -14.48 16.74 7.29
C PHE A 10 -15.26 17.98 6.87
N ASN A 11 -15.02 18.45 5.65
CA ASN A 11 -15.89 19.44 5.04
C ASN A 11 -17.31 18.83 4.81
N PRO A 12 -18.34 19.67 4.58
CA PRO A 12 -19.71 19.19 4.42
C PRO A 12 -19.91 18.18 3.29
N GLU A 13 -19.27 18.41 2.14
CA GLU A 13 -19.38 17.55 0.96
C GLU A 13 -18.82 16.16 1.22
N THR A 14 -17.60 16.07 1.75
CA THR A 14 -16.97 14.81 2.14
C THR A 14 -17.77 14.08 3.20
N SER A 15 -18.32 14.81 4.18
CA SER A 15 -19.18 14.22 5.22
C SER A 15 -20.45 13.61 4.64
N GLN A 16 -21.06 14.30 3.66
CA GLN A 16 -22.24 13.80 2.95
C GLN A 16 -21.90 12.54 2.14
N HIS A 17 -20.86 12.58 1.32
CA HIS A 17 -20.44 11.43 0.51
C HIS A 17 -20.10 10.21 1.38
N LEU A 18 -19.39 10.40 2.49
CA LEU A 18 -19.06 9.32 3.42
C LEU A 18 -20.33 8.70 4.04
N THR A 19 -21.30 9.55 4.40
CA THR A 19 -22.58 9.10 4.98
C THR A 19 -23.43 8.34 3.96
N GLU A 20 -23.48 8.80 2.72
CA GLU A 20 -24.20 8.14 1.62
C GLU A 20 -23.54 6.80 1.27
N LEU A 21 -22.21 6.77 1.18
CA LEU A 21 -21.46 5.55 0.92
C LEU A 21 -21.66 4.52 2.02
N ALA A 22 -21.65 4.94 3.30
CA ALA A 22 -21.91 4.06 4.44
C ALA A 22 -23.27 3.34 4.33
N LYS A 23 -24.31 4.05 3.86
CA LYS A 23 -25.64 3.46 3.61
C LYS A 23 -25.59 2.41 2.50
N VAL A 24 -24.91 2.71 1.39
CA VAL A 24 -24.78 1.79 0.24
C VAL A 24 -23.99 0.54 0.62
N THR A 25 -22.94 0.68 1.43
CA THR A 25 -22.11 -0.44 1.88
C THR A 25 -22.68 -1.18 3.09
N ASN A 26 -23.79 -0.69 3.68
CA ASN A 26 -24.38 -1.21 4.91
C ASN A 26 -23.36 -1.30 6.08
N LEU A 27 -22.55 -0.24 6.22
CA LEU A 27 -21.58 -0.07 7.30
C LEU A 27 -21.94 1.16 8.11
N SER A 28 -21.51 1.23 9.37
CA SER A 28 -21.50 2.50 10.07
C SER A 28 -20.48 3.46 9.44
N VAL A 29 -20.71 4.76 9.60
CA VAL A 29 -19.76 5.80 9.12
C VAL A 29 -18.37 5.59 9.73
N GLN A 30 -18.31 5.15 10.99
CA GLN A 30 -17.05 4.88 11.68
C GLN A 30 -16.31 3.69 11.06
N GLU A 31 -16.98 2.55 10.87
CA GLU A 31 -16.37 1.35 10.26
C GLU A 31 -15.88 1.64 8.83
N LEU A 32 -16.68 2.35 8.03
CA LEU A 32 -16.29 2.73 6.69
C LEU A 32 -15.08 3.69 6.72
N ALA A 33 -15.09 4.70 7.59
CA ALA A 33 -13.97 5.63 7.71
C ALA A 33 -12.69 4.94 8.15
N GLU A 34 -12.76 4.00 9.10
CA GLU A 34 -11.62 3.22 9.57
C GLU A 34 -11.04 2.36 8.44
N LYS A 35 -11.91 1.65 7.70
CA LYS A 35 -11.50 0.86 6.55
C LYS A 35 -10.79 1.71 5.48
N LEU A 36 -11.40 2.83 5.08
CA LEU A 36 -10.82 3.72 4.07
C LEU A 36 -9.49 4.32 4.55
N MET A 37 -9.37 4.66 5.83
CA MET A 37 -8.14 5.18 6.40
C MET A 37 -7.02 4.14 6.41
N GLN A 38 -7.33 2.87 6.72
CA GLN A 38 -6.35 1.77 6.64
C GLN A 38 -5.84 1.57 5.22
N GLU A 39 -6.75 1.59 4.23
CA GLU A 39 -6.38 1.49 2.81
C GLU A 39 -5.50 2.67 2.36
N ALA A 40 -5.84 3.89 2.78
CA ALA A 40 -5.06 5.09 2.47
C ALA A 40 -3.67 5.06 3.13
N ILE A 41 -3.57 4.64 4.40
CA ILE A 41 -2.27 4.51 5.09
C ILE A 41 -1.39 3.49 4.39
N ALA A 42 -1.93 2.32 4.05
CA ALA A 42 -1.17 1.28 3.34
C ALA A 42 -0.65 1.77 1.98
N PHE A 43 -1.46 2.54 1.26
CA PHE A 43 -1.06 3.14 -0.02
C PHE A 43 0.07 4.16 0.15
N GLU A 44 -0.03 5.06 1.14
CA GLU A 44 1.03 6.03 1.45
C GLU A 44 2.34 5.34 1.89
N GLU A 45 2.25 4.28 2.68
CA GLU A 45 3.41 3.48 3.08
C GLU A 45 4.09 2.82 1.87
N GLU A 46 3.32 2.27 0.93
CA GLU A 46 3.84 1.70 -0.31
C GLU A 46 4.53 2.77 -1.18
N ASP A 47 3.89 3.93 -1.38
CA ASP A 47 4.47 5.02 -2.19
C ASP A 47 5.78 5.53 -1.60
N ILE A 48 5.83 5.71 -0.27
CA ILE A 48 7.06 6.08 0.43
C ILE A 48 8.15 5.02 0.24
N ALA A 49 7.81 3.73 0.31
CA ALA A 49 8.77 2.65 0.11
C ALA A 49 9.30 2.62 -1.33
N LEU A 50 8.42 2.75 -2.33
CA LEU A 50 8.80 2.78 -3.74
C LEU A 50 9.66 4.02 -4.06
N SER A 51 9.32 5.18 -3.50
CA SER A 51 10.09 6.41 -3.63
C SER A 51 11.50 6.26 -3.07
N LYS A 52 11.65 5.61 -1.90
CA LYS A 52 12.97 5.28 -1.34
C LYS A 52 13.78 4.37 -2.26
N ILE A 53 13.18 3.29 -2.77
CA ILE A 53 13.84 2.37 -3.71
C ILE A 53 14.27 3.09 -4.99
N ALA A 54 13.43 3.97 -5.54
CA ALA A 54 13.74 4.75 -6.72
C ALA A 54 14.95 5.68 -6.47
N ASN A 55 14.98 6.37 -5.33
CA ASN A 55 16.10 7.23 -4.94
C ASN A 55 17.39 6.44 -4.74
N GLU A 56 17.33 5.24 -4.15
CA GLU A 56 18.49 4.35 -3.99
C GLU A 56 19.00 3.79 -5.32
N ARG A 57 18.09 3.54 -6.29
CA ARG A 57 18.45 3.13 -7.65
C ARG A 57 19.14 4.25 -8.42
N ASP A 58 18.62 5.48 -8.29
CA ASP A 58 19.03 6.62 -9.11
C ASP A 58 20.19 7.42 -8.49
N VAL A 59 21.11 6.74 -7.79
CA VAL A 59 22.31 7.37 -7.22
C VAL A 59 23.40 7.58 -8.29
N PRO A 60 24.12 8.73 -8.27
CA PRO A 60 25.25 8.97 -9.19
C PRO A 60 26.32 7.89 -9.06
N GLY A 61 26.62 7.19 -10.16
CA GLY A 61 27.57 6.07 -10.18
C GLY A 61 26.94 4.70 -9.99
N ALA A 62 25.62 4.60 -9.77
CA ALA A 62 24.92 3.32 -9.86
C ALA A 62 25.09 2.72 -11.27
N LYS A 63 25.43 1.43 -11.33
CA LYS A 63 25.54 0.72 -12.60
C LYS A 63 24.16 0.62 -13.22
N MET A 64 23.97 1.26 -14.36
CA MET A 64 22.77 1.05 -15.19
C MET A 64 22.79 -0.40 -15.69
N ILE A 65 21.90 -1.24 -15.16
CA ILE A 65 21.72 -2.62 -15.61
C ILE A 65 20.59 -2.60 -16.65
N ARG A 66 20.87 -3.00 -17.89
CA ARG A 66 19.84 -3.17 -18.91
C ARG A 66 19.17 -4.52 -18.74
N SER A 67 17.94 -4.66 -19.21
CA SER A 67 17.21 -5.94 -19.16
C SER A 67 17.99 -7.11 -19.79
N GLY A 68 18.82 -6.85 -20.82
CA GLY A 68 19.68 -7.86 -21.44
C GLY A 68 20.91 -8.27 -20.61
N ASP A 69 21.28 -7.48 -19.60
CA ASP A 69 22.37 -7.80 -18.68
C ASP A 69 21.88 -8.66 -17.49
N VAL A 70 20.56 -8.83 -17.37
CA VAL A 70 19.91 -9.58 -16.30
C VAL A 70 19.77 -11.04 -16.72
N ASP A 71 20.39 -11.95 -15.96
CA ASP A 71 20.14 -13.39 -16.07
C ASP A 71 18.77 -13.73 -15.46
N TRP A 72 17.74 -13.59 -16.28
CA TRP A 72 16.35 -13.89 -15.91
C TRP A 72 16.15 -15.36 -15.52
N GLY A 73 16.91 -16.28 -16.13
CA GLY A 73 16.83 -17.71 -15.83
C GLY A 73 17.21 -17.99 -14.38
N LYS A 74 18.34 -17.42 -13.93
CA LYS A 74 18.81 -17.54 -12.54
C LYS A 74 17.86 -16.90 -11.53
N ILE A 75 17.32 -15.72 -11.83
CA ILE A 75 16.41 -15.00 -10.93
C ILE A 75 15.08 -15.74 -10.77
N LEU A 76 14.49 -16.19 -11.89
CA LEU A 76 13.20 -16.88 -11.87
C LEU A 76 13.31 -18.28 -11.26
N SER A 77 14.46 -18.97 -11.42
CA SER A 77 14.73 -20.26 -10.76
C SER A 77 14.92 -20.13 -9.25
N ALA A 78 15.45 -19.00 -8.76
CA ALA A 78 15.60 -18.75 -7.32
C ALA A 78 14.24 -18.47 -6.64
N ARG A 79 13.26 -17.92 -7.38
CA ARG A 79 11.91 -17.63 -6.87
C ARG A 79 11.02 -18.89 -6.81
N THR A 80 11.42 -19.99 -7.43
CA THR A 80 10.60 -21.23 -7.50
C THR A 80 10.69 -22.11 -6.26
N ILE A 81 11.55 -21.80 -5.28
CA ILE A 81 11.60 -22.55 -4.01
C ILE A 81 10.89 -21.74 -2.91
N LYS A 82 9.56 -21.90 -2.81
CA LYS A 82 8.75 -21.78 -1.57
C LYS A 82 7.22 -21.95 -1.78
N ASN A 83 6.77 -22.67 -2.81
CA ASN A 83 5.38 -23.16 -2.87
C ASN A 83 5.24 -24.64 -2.46
N GLY A 84 6.30 -25.25 -1.90
CA GLY A 84 6.35 -26.68 -1.56
C GLY A 84 6.28 -27.04 -0.07
N ASP A 85 6.21 -26.06 0.84
CA ASP A 85 6.13 -26.30 2.30
C ASP A 85 4.71 -26.07 2.85
N ILE A 86 3.68 -26.47 2.11
CA ILE A 86 2.33 -26.70 2.65
C ILE A 86 2.03 -28.21 2.55
N ASN A 87 2.52 -28.95 3.55
CA ASN A 87 1.89 -30.19 4.00
C ASN A 87 1.07 -29.86 5.24
#